data_AF-A0A2L2Z6P4-F1
#
_entry.id   AF-A0A2L2Z6P4-F1
#
_cell.length_a   1.000
_cell.length_b   1.000
_cell.length_c   1.000
_cell.angle_alpha   90.00
_cell.angle_beta   90.00
_cell.angle_gamma   90.00
#
_symmetry.space_group_name_H-M   'P 1'
#
loop_
_entity.id
_entity.type
_entity.pdbx_description
1 polymer ?
#
loop_
_entity_poly.entity_id
_entity_poly.type
_entity_poly.pdbx_seq_one_letter_code
_entity_poly.pdbx_strand_id
1 'polypeptide(L)' 'LTPEESISTKKFNFWVISKNGMLIINKKHKYYFQIQGQLHVSNKKFCLFVLWTPKGVKTEVIERDD' A
#
# COMPACT_ATOMS: atom_id res chain seq x y z
N LEU A 1 1.91 17.51 2.93
CA LEU A 1 1.52 16.80 1.69
C LEU A 1 0.37 15.90 2.06
N THR A 2 -0.68 15.84 1.25
CA THR A 2 -1.71 14.78 1.40
C THR A 2 -1.11 13.42 1.02
N PRO A 3 -1.75 12.30 1.35
CA PRO A 3 -1.32 10.99 0.88
C PRO A 3 -1.23 10.91 -0.65
N GLU A 4 -2.21 11.48 -1.36
CA GLU A 4 -2.28 11.50 -2.83
C GLU A 4 -1.13 12.28 -3.45
N GLU A 5 -0.81 13.46 -2.90
CA GLU A 5 0.35 14.24 -3.32
C GLU A 5 1.66 13.49 -3.09
N SER A 6 1.76 12.74 -2.00
CA SER A 6 2.97 11.97 -1.66
C SER A 6 3.18 10.79 -2.63
N ILE A 7 2.09 10.20 -3.11
CA ILE A 7 2.08 9.15 -4.12
C ILE A 7 2.41 9.73 -5.51
N SER A 8 1.76 10.83 -5.90
CA SER A 8 1.97 11.45 -7.22
C SER A 8 3.39 12.00 -7.39
N THR A 9 3.96 12.55 -6.33
CA THR A 9 5.36 13.04 -6.29
C THR A 9 6.39 11.94 -6.06
N LYS A 10 5.97 10.66 -5.98
CA LYS A 10 6.84 9.49 -5.76
C LYS A 10 7.68 9.55 -4.47
N LYS A 11 7.25 10.34 -3.49
CA LYS A 11 7.83 10.32 -2.13
C LYS A 11 7.48 9.04 -1.40
N PHE A 12 6.34 8.43 -1.74
CA PHE A 12 5.92 7.14 -1.21
C PHE A 12 5.44 6.22 -2.32
N ASN A 13 6.19 5.14 -2.58
CA ASN A 13 6.05 4.31 -3.79
C ASN A 13 5.38 2.95 -3.55
N PHE A 14 4.49 2.89 -2.56
CA PHE A 14 3.65 1.70 -2.33
C PHE A 14 2.50 1.62 -3.34
N TRP A 15 1.90 2.74 -3.70
CA TRP A 15 1.00 2.84 -4.84
C TRP A 15 1.76 3.40 -6.05
N VAL A 16 1.47 2.88 -7.24
CA VAL A 16 2.08 3.30 -8.50
C VAL A 16 1.01 3.48 -9.56
N ILE A 17 1.23 4.39 -10.50
CA ILE A 17 0.33 4.60 -11.63
C ILE A 17 0.72 3.57 -12.72
N SER A 18 -0.21 2.69 -13.09
CA SER A 18 -0.03 1.73 -14.18
C SER A 18 -0.05 2.41 -15.55
N LYS A 19 0.33 1.66 -16.60
CA LYS A 19 0.38 2.17 -17.98
C LYS A 19 -0.94 2.76 -18.50
N ASN A 20 -2.06 2.32 -17.94
CA ASN A 20 -3.41 2.81 -18.25
C ASN A 20 -3.87 3.97 -17.35
N GLY A 21 -2.98 4.56 -16.54
CA GLY A 21 -3.29 5.68 -15.66
C GLY A 21 -3.98 5.28 -14.34
N MET A 22 -4.23 4.00 -14.09
CA MET A 22 -4.86 3.55 -12.84
C MET A 22 -3.86 3.52 -11.70
N LEU A 23 -4.31 3.88 -10.49
CA LEU A 23 -3.50 3.71 -9.29
C LEU A 23 -3.58 2.26 -8.81
N ILE A 24 -2.44 1.57 -8.73
CA ILE A 24 -2.33 0.18 -8.32
C ILE A 24 -1.31 -0.01 -7.21
N ILE A 25 -1.40 -1.12 -6.47
CA ILE A 25 -0.43 -1.48 -5.43
C ILE A 25 0.84 -2.06 -6.08
N ASN A 26 2.00 -1.59 -5.63
CA ASN A 26 3.29 -2.13 -6.01
C ASN A 26 3.61 -3.40 -5.20
N LYS A 27 3.23 -4.57 -5.72
CA LYS A 27 3.53 -5.87 -5.09
C LYS A 27 5.03 -6.17 -4.92
N LYS A 28 5.92 -5.42 -5.57
CA LYS A 28 7.39 -5.53 -5.40
C LYS A 28 7.94 -4.65 -4.27
N HIS A 29 7.10 -3.85 -3.62
CA HIS A 29 7.52 -2.98 -2.53
C HIS A 29 7.83 -3.79 -1.26
N LYS A 30 8.84 -3.38 -0.48
CA LYS A 30 9.27 -4.09 0.74
C LYS A 30 8.12 -4.27 1.75
N TYR A 31 7.28 -3.26 1.92
CA TYR A 31 6.10 -3.36 2.79
C TYR A 31 5.07 -4.37 2.31
N TYR A 32 4.95 -4.63 1.01
CA TYR A 32 4.05 -5.68 0.54
C TYR A 32 4.48 -7.04 1.08
N PHE A 33 5.77 -7.37 0.95
CA PHE A 33 6.34 -8.61 1.51
C PHE A 33 6.23 -8.66 3.04
N GLN A 34 6.43 -7.54 3.73
CA GLN A 34 6.25 -7.46 5.18
C GLN A 34 4.80 -7.78 5.59
N ILE A 35 3.83 -7.19 4.90
CA ILE A 35 2.40 -7.44 5.15
C ILE A 35 2.07 -8.91 4.91
N GLN A 36 2.52 -9.48 3.77
CA GLN A 36 2.28 -10.90 3.47
C GLN A 36 2.89 -11.83 4.54
N GLY A 37 4.11 -11.56 4.99
CA GLY A 37 4.73 -12.30 6.10
C GLY A 37 3.93 -12.20 7.40
N GLN A 38 3.44 -11.00 7.74
CA GLN A 38 2.60 -10.81 8.93
C GLN A 38 1.26 -11.55 8.81
N LEU A 39 0.61 -11.52 7.64
CA LEU A 39 -0.63 -12.24 7.37
C LEU A 39 -0.45 -13.75 7.47
N HIS A 40 0.66 -14.26 6.95
CA HIS A 40 1.03 -15.66 7.04
C HIS A 40 1.24 -16.10 8.49
N VAL A 41 2.10 -15.40 9.26
CA VAL A 41 2.41 -15.74 10.66
C VAL A 41 1.18 -15.63 11.56
N SER A 42 0.34 -14.62 11.36
CA SER A 42 -0.84 -14.38 12.20
C SER A 42 -2.11 -15.14 11.76
N ASN A 43 -2.01 -15.92 10.67
CA ASN A 43 -3.13 -16.59 10.01
C ASN A 43 -4.34 -15.66 9.77
N LYS A 44 -4.07 -14.46 9.24
CA LYS A 44 -5.11 -13.46 8.91
C LYS A 44 -5.33 -13.41 7.40
N LYS A 45 -6.57 -13.10 7.02
CA LYS A 45 -6.98 -13.04 5.60
C LYS A 45 -6.60 -11.73 4.91
N PHE A 46 -6.50 -10.64 5.67
CA PHE A 46 -6.19 -9.32 5.12
C PHE A 46 -5.59 -8.40 6.18
N CYS A 47 -4.92 -7.35 5.72
CA CYS A 47 -4.38 -6.24 6.51
C CYS A 47 -4.95 -4.93 5.97
N LEU A 48 -5.31 -4.00 6.86
CA LEU A 48 -5.59 -2.62 6.48
C LEU A 48 -4.27 -1.84 6.48
N PHE A 49 -3.75 -1.54 5.30
CA PHE A 49 -2.57 -0.71 5.13
C PHE A 49 -2.95 0.76 5.16
N VAL A 50 -2.24 1.56 5.95
CA VAL A 50 -2.56 2.98 6.21
C VAL A 50 -1.37 3.86 5.92
N LEU A 51 -1.55 4.83 5.01
CA LEU A 51 -0.64 5.96 4.84
C LEU A 51 -1.24 7.18 5.51
N TRP A 52 -0.64 7.58 6.63
CA TRP A 52 -1.03 8.77 7.37
C TRP A 52 -0.16 9.97 7.01
N THR A 53 -0.78 11.14 6.89
CA THR A 53 -0.12 12.44 6.82
C THR A 53 -0.86 13.43 7.71
N PRO A 54 -0.25 14.55 8.12
CA PRO A 54 -0.98 15.61 8.84
C PRO A 54 -2.16 16.21 8.05
N LYS A 55 -2.23 15.99 6.73
CA LYS A 55 -3.28 16.52 5.85
C LYS A 55 -4.34 15.47 5.45
N GLY A 56 -4.24 14.25 5.94
CA GLY A 56 -5.19 13.19 5.60
C GLY A 56 -4.62 11.78 5.70
N VAL A 57 -5.51 10.80 5.51
CA VAL A 57 -5.22 9.37 5.60
C VAL A 57 -5.70 8.68 4.34
N LYS A 58 -4.85 7.82 3.78
CA LYS A 58 -5.24 6.88 2.73
C LYS A 58 -5.11 5.45 3.26
N THR A 59 -6.12 4.65 2.99
CA THR A 59 -6.16 3.24 3.38
C THR A 59 -6.26 2.33 2.18
N GLU A 60 -5.78 1.10 2.32
CA GLU A 60 -5.88 0.04 1.31
C GLU A 60 -6.02 -1.31 2.02
N VAL A 61 -6.92 -2.17 1.53
CA VAL A 61 -7.02 -3.54 2.03
C VAL A 61 -6.07 -4.41 1.23
N ILE A 62 -5.15 -5.09 1.92
CA ILE A 62 -4.22 -6.04 1.32
C ILE A 62 -4.64 -7.44 1.75
N GLU A 63 -5.11 -8.24 0.80
CA GLU A 63 -5.44 -9.63 1.03
C GLU A 63 -4.18 -10.50 1.13
N ARG A 64 -4.29 -11.61 1.86
CA ARG A 64 -3.23 -12.61 1.94
C ARG A 64 -3.06 -13.27 0.57
N ASP A 65 -1.84 -13.27 0.07
CA ASP A 65 -1.43 -14.08 -1.08
C ASP A 65 -0.99 -15.44 -0.51
N ASP A 66 -1.66 -16.52 -0.92
CA ASP A 66 -1.29 -17.91 -0.60
C ASP A 66 -0.52 -18.55 -1.77
#